data_AF-A0A9D7XUS9-F1
#
_entry.id   AF-A0A9D7XUS9-F1
#
_cell.length_a   1.000
_cell.length_b   1.000
_cell.length_c   1.000
_cell.angle_alpha   90.00
_cell.angle_beta   90.00
_cell.angle_gamma   90.00
#
_symmetry.space_group_name_H-M   'P 1'
#
loop_
_entity.id
_entity.type
_entity.pdbx_description
1 polymer ?
#
loop_
_entity_poly.entity_id
_entity_poly.type
_entity_poly.pdbx_seq_one_letter_code
_entity_poly.pdbx_strand_id
1 'polypeptide(L)'
;MEAYNLYLKGSFEIRKVTPEGLEAGLDMMNKAIKLDPDFALPYIGIAYYYGLATDFFMAPNVAMPQLKIAALTALRKTTHAG
;
A
#
# COMPACT_ATOMS: atom_id res chain seq x y z
N MET A 1 7.04 -1.54 16.15
CA MET A 1 6.18 -2.76 16.20
C MET A 1 4.78 -2.51 15.66
N GLU A 2 4.12 -1.42 16.03
CA GLU A 2 2.73 -1.15 15.63
C GLU A 2 2.55 -0.88 14.12
N ALA A 3 3.41 -0.05 13.51
CA ALA A 3 3.38 0.18 12.06
C ALA A 3 3.61 -1.11 11.26
N TYR A 4 4.51 -1.98 11.73
CA TYR A 4 4.75 -3.29 11.13
C TYR A 4 3.53 -4.22 11.24
N ASN A 5 2.86 -4.23 12.40
CA ASN A 5 1.63 -5.02 12.58
C ASN A 5 0.49 -4.53 11.68
N LEU A 6 0.34 -3.21 11.50
CA LEU A 6 -0.63 -2.63 10.58
C LEU A 6 -0.32 -3.02 9.14
N TYR A 7 0.96 -2.97 8.73
CA TYR A 7 1.39 -3.47 7.42
C TYR A 7 1.01 -4.94 7.19
N LEU A 8 1.24 -5.82 8.17
CA LEU A 8 0.87 -7.23 8.06
C LEU A 8 -0.64 -7.43 7.94
N LYS A 9 -1.43 -6.75 8.78
CA LYS A 9 -2.90 -6.81 8.73
C LYS A 9 -3.42 -6.31 7.38
N GLY A 10 -2.93 -5.16 6.92
CA GLY A 10 -3.33 -4.62 5.63
C GLY A 10 -2.94 -5.54 4.46
N SER A 11 -1.75 -6.15 4.51
CA SER A 11 -1.32 -7.12 3.50
C SER A 11 -2.22 -8.35 3.44
N PHE A 12 -2.71 -8.83 4.59
CA PHE A 12 -3.67 -9.91 4.67
C PHE A 12 -5.02 -9.52 4.05
N GLU A 13 -5.53 -8.33 4.36
CA GLU A 13 -6.79 -7.82 3.80
C GLU A 13 -6.72 -7.62 2.28
N ILE A 14 -5.63 -7.04 1.76
CA ILE A 14 -5.44 -6.84 0.30
C ILE A 14 -5.47 -8.17 -0.47
N ARG A 15 -4.90 -9.24 0.12
CA ARG A 15 -4.86 -10.57 -0.51
C ARG A 15 -6.22 -11.25 -0.63
N LYS A 16 -7.28 -10.72 0.00
CA LYS A 16 -8.65 -11.21 -0.21
C LYS A 16 -9.20 -10.83 -1.58
N VAL A 17 -8.67 -9.76 -2.19
CA VAL A 17 -9.07 -9.24 -3.51
C VAL A 17 -10.60 -9.05 -3.62
N THR A 18 -11.20 -8.54 -2.55
CA THR A 18 -12.58 -8.03 -2.55
C THR A 18 -12.55 -6.51 -2.37
N PRO A 19 -13.60 -5.77 -2.77
CA PRO A 19 -13.67 -4.33 -2.56
C PRO A 19 -13.40 -3.94 -1.09
N GLU A 20 -14.01 -4.65 -0.15
CA GLU A 20 -13.89 -4.38 1.29
C GLU A 20 -12.49 -4.72 1.82
N GLY A 21 -11.89 -5.84 1.36
CA GLY A 21 -10.53 -6.22 1.76
C GLY A 21 -9.49 -5.25 1.21
N LEU A 22 -9.68 -4.76 -0.01
CA LEU A 22 -8.82 -3.74 -0.59
C LEU A 22 -8.94 -2.40 0.15
N GLU A 23 -10.16 -1.95 0.46
CA GLU A 23 -10.38 -0.71 1.22
C GLU A 23 -9.80 -0.80 2.65
N ALA A 24 -10.11 -1.87 3.38
CA ALA A 24 -9.57 -2.10 4.72
C ALA A 24 -8.03 -2.21 4.69
N GLY A 25 -7.49 -2.88 3.68
CA GLY A 25 -6.06 -2.99 3.46
C GLY A 25 -5.38 -1.66 3.27
N LEU A 26 -5.92 -0.80 2.40
CA LEU A 26 -5.43 0.55 2.15
C LEU A 26 -5.48 1.43 3.42
N ASP A 27 -6.55 1.36 4.19
CA ASP A 27 -6.66 2.07 5.47
C ASP A 27 -5.55 1.66 6.45
N MET A 28 -5.26 0.37 6.58
CA MET A 28 -4.18 -0.13 7.43
C MET A 28 -2.80 0.35 6.94
N MET A 29 -2.57 0.40 5.62
CA MET A 29 -1.32 0.95 5.07
C MET A 29 -1.16 2.44 5.41
N ASN A 30 -2.23 3.22 5.24
CA ASN A 30 -2.21 4.65 5.60
C ASN A 30 -1.97 4.88 7.09
N LYS A 31 -2.56 4.05 7.96
CA LYS A 31 -2.29 4.09 9.40
C LYS A 31 -0.84 3.74 9.73
N ALA A 32 -0.27 2.73 9.06
CA ALA A 32 1.14 2.38 9.23
C ALA A 32 2.07 3.55 8.83
N ILE A 33 1.78 4.21 7.70
CA ILE A 33 2.50 5.41 7.23
C ILE A 33 2.38 6.56 8.21
N LYS A 34 1.19 6.77 8.80
CA LYS A 34 0.98 7.83 9.79
C LYS A 34 1.83 7.62 11.05
N LEU A 35 2.00 6.36 11.47
CA LEU A 35 2.82 6.02 12.64
C LEU A 35 4.32 6.11 12.34
N ASP A 36 4.73 5.67 11.16
CA ASP A 36 6.13 5.70 10.73
C ASP A 36 6.18 6.08 9.23
N PRO A 37 6.32 7.38 8.92
CA PRO A 37 6.36 7.85 7.54
C PRO A 37 7.59 7.38 6.76
N ASP A 38 8.65 6.95 7.44
CA ASP A 38 9.88 6.44 6.84
C ASP A 38 9.87 4.93 6.64
N PHE A 39 8.88 4.24 7.21
CA PHE A 39 8.67 2.82 6.97
C PHE A 39 8.25 2.56 5.52
N ALA A 40 9.13 1.93 4.74
CA ALA A 40 8.93 1.75 3.30
C ALA A 40 7.84 0.72 2.92
N LEU A 41 7.63 -0.33 3.73
CA LEU A 41 6.76 -1.46 3.35
C LEU A 41 5.28 -1.10 3.12
N PRO A 42 4.64 -0.21 3.91
CA PRO A 42 3.28 0.22 3.64
C PRO A 42 3.09 0.84 2.25
N TYR A 43 4.07 1.59 1.75
CA TYR A 43 4.02 2.15 0.40
C TYR A 43 4.08 1.06 -0.68
N ILE A 44 4.82 -0.02 -0.44
CA ILE A 44 4.79 -1.22 -1.31
C ILE A 44 3.38 -1.84 -1.28
N GLY A 45 2.76 -1.94 -0.10
CA GLY A 45 1.39 -2.41 0.06
C GLY A 45 0.38 -1.58 -0.74
N ILE A 46 0.51 -0.25 -0.74
CA ILE A 46 -0.32 0.66 -1.55
C ILE A 46 -0.08 0.46 -3.04
N ALA A 47 1.17 0.29 -3.49
CA ALA A 47 1.45 -0.02 -4.88
C ALA A 47 0.80 -1.34 -5.31
N TYR A 48 0.85 -2.36 -4.46
CA TYR A 48 0.20 -3.65 -4.71
C TYR A 48 -1.33 -3.54 -4.74
N TYR A 49 -1.93 -2.76 -3.82
CA TYR A 49 -3.36 -2.41 -3.86
C TYR A 49 -3.75 -1.83 -5.22
N TYR A 50 -3.02 -0.82 -5.72
CA TYR A 50 -3.37 -0.19 -7.00
C TYR A 50 -3.13 -1.10 -8.20
N GLY A 51 -2.20 -2.07 -8.10
CA GLY A 51 -2.04 -3.12 -9.12
C GLY A 51 -3.28 -3.97 -9.23
N LEU A 52 -3.74 -4.54 -8.11
CA LEU A 52 -4.97 -5.33 -8.06
C LEU A 52 -6.21 -4.50 -8.44
N ALA A 53 -6.27 -3.24 -8.00
CA ALA A 53 -7.36 -2.35 -8.38
C ALA A 53 -7.37 -2.12 -9.89
N THR A 54 -6.21 -1.98 -10.54
CA THR A 54 -6.13 -1.87 -12.01
C THR A 54 -6.67 -3.12 -12.71
N ASP A 55 -6.38 -4.30 -12.17
CA ASP A 55 -6.81 -5.57 -12.77
C ASP A 55 -8.31 -5.83 -12.62
N PHE A 56 -8.93 -5.37 -11.52
CA PHE A 56 -10.27 -5.84 -11.13
C PHE A 56 -11.31 -4.74 -10.84
N PHE A 57 -10.92 -3.53 -10.44
CA PHE A 57 -11.84 -2.59 -9.78
C PHE A 57 -11.75 -1.12 -10.25
N MET A 58 -10.70 -0.73 -10.96
CA MET A 58 -10.42 0.64 -11.36
C MET A 58 -9.87 0.69 -12.78
N ALA A 59 -10.22 1.75 -13.50
CA ALA A 59 -9.65 2.00 -14.81
C ALA A 59 -8.14 2.26 -14.71
N PRO A 60 -7.32 1.75 -15.65
CA PRO A 60 -5.87 1.90 -15.59
C PRO A 60 -5.38 3.35 -15.52
N ASN A 61 -6.06 4.28 -16.19
CA ASN A 61 -5.72 5.70 -16.16
C ASN A 61 -5.94 6.36 -14.79
N VAL A 62 -6.70 5.73 -13.89
CA VAL A 62 -6.91 6.19 -12.50
C VAL A 62 -5.91 5.53 -11.55
N ALA A 63 -5.76 4.21 -11.63
CA ALA A 63 -4.99 3.44 -10.66
C ALA A 63 -3.48 3.40 -10.94
N MET A 64 -3.05 3.31 -12.20
CA MET A 64 -1.62 3.21 -12.56
C MET A 64 -0.77 4.42 -12.14
N PRO A 65 -1.26 5.67 -12.24
CA PRO A 65 -0.53 6.82 -11.70
C PRO A 65 -0.25 6.69 -10.20
N GLN A 66 -1.23 6.21 -9.42
CA GLN A 66 -1.12 6.05 -7.97
C GLN A 66 -0.17 4.89 -7.60
N LEU A 67 -0.25 3.77 -8.33
CA LEU A 67 0.72 2.68 -8.21
C LEU A 67 2.14 3.21 -8.37
N LYS A 68 2.40 3.97 -9.44
CA LYS A 68 3.73 4.53 -9.72
C LYS A 68 4.20 5.46 -8.60
N ILE A 69 3.34 6.35 -8.11
CA ILE A 69 3.66 7.26 -7.00
C ILE A 69 4.04 6.45 -5.75
N ALA A 70 3.25 5.44 -5.39
CA ALA A 70 3.50 4.61 -4.22
C ALA A 70 4.81 3.82 -4.34
N ALA A 71 5.06 3.19 -5.49
CA ALA A 71 6.29 2.44 -5.76
C ALA A 71 7.55 3.33 -5.70
N LEU A 72 7.51 4.52 -6.32
CA LEU A 72 8.63 5.47 -6.27
C LEU A 72 8.85 6.04 -4.87
N THR A 73 7.79 6.19 -4.08
CA THR A 73 7.90 6.62 -2.68
C THR A 73 8.56 5.54 -1.85
N ALA A 74 8.15 4.27 -2.00
CA ALA A 74 8.77 3.14 -1.33
C ALA A 74 10.29 3.09 -1.58
N LEU A 75 10.71 3.21 -2.84
CA LEU A 75 12.14 3.23 -3.20
C LEU A 75 12.91 4.35 -2.48
N ARG A 76 12.37 5.56 -2.45
CA ARG A 76 12.98 6.71 -1.78
C ARG A 76 13.15 6.48 -0.28
N LYS A 77 12.14 5.86 0.35
CA LYS A 77 12.17 5.54 1.78
C LYS A 77 13.18 4.44 2.10
N THR A 78 13.32 3.44 1.21
CA THR A 78 14.36 2.41 1.36
C THR A 78 15.78 2.99 1.26
N THR A 79 16.02 3.99 0.40
CA THR A 79 17.36 4.60 0.22
C THR A 79 17.81 5.52 1.36
N HIS A 80 16.93 5.87 2.30
CA HIS A 80 17.27 6.71 3.45
C HIS A 80 17.31 5.94 4.78
N ALA A 81 17.02 4.63 4.76
CA ALA A 81 17.02 3.76 5.93
C ALA A 81 18.36 3.02 6.16
N GLY A 82 19.46 3.53 5.60
CA GLY A 82 20.81 2.95 5.68
C GLY A 82 21.77 3.77 6.53
#